data_AF-A0A0F9BM27-F1
#
_entry.id   AF-A0A0F9BM27-F1
#
_cell.length_a   1.000
_cell.length_b   1.000
_cell.length_c   1.000
_cell.angle_alpha   90.00
_cell.angle_beta   90.00
_cell.angle_gamma   90.00
#
_symmetry.space_group_name_H-M   'P 1'
#
loop_
_entity.id
_entity.type
_entity.pdbx_description
1 polymer ?
#
loop_
_entity_poly.entity_id
_entity_poly.type
_entity_poly.pdbx_seq_one_letter_code
_entity_poly.pdbx_strand_id
1 'polypeptide(L)'
;MEVMGDTSKLEQVWRPVDGTDKYYLGQLVKTAADGTGGDGVVVATTASGAADTSNKQIIEGVINGFNDVTPTYEDGSDVTGFNGQELEGVVTQTDINARNWFGQEGMWSKGDPSPMAEVFLIDSATWIKASLFATSFGTAPALLTSTAGNANGLTVTTNACDFTPVTDGRQTIYARTGANATQYRVTDDNSTTVATWDRAMRATTAATGETYVRVPLQQGWSFMNIDTEGLYVEVDDTPATNYFLVYVRELNLKEAGKEFVVFRFAPLHFDELRA
;
A
#
# COMPACT_ATOMS: atom_id res chain seq x y z
N MET A 1 1.65 0.93 -6.76
CA MET A 1 0.88 -0.34 -6.73
C MET A 1 0.60 -0.85 -8.13
N GLU A 2 0.29 -2.15 -8.30
CA GLU A 2 0.04 -2.79 -9.59
C GLU A 2 -1.21 -3.68 -9.50
N VAL A 3 -2.14 -3.56 -10.45
CA VAL A 3 -3.30 -4.47 -10.54
C VAL A 3 -2.87 -5.78 -11.19
N MET A 4 -3.18 -6.89 -10.52
CA MET A 4 -2.77 -8.23 -10.94
C MET A 4 -3.84 -8.90 -11.79
N GLY A 5 -3.42 -9.51 -12.89
CA GLY A 5 -4.28 -10.33 -13.74
C GLY A 5 -4.32 -9.82 -15.18
N ASP A 6 -5.36 -10.23 -15.91
CA ASP A 6 -5.58 -9.78 -17.29
C ASP A 6 -6.23 -8.38 -17.26
N THR A 7 -5.41 -7.34 -17.30
CA THR A 7 -5.86 -5.95 -17.19
C THR A 7 -6.70 -5.49 -18.38
N SER A 8 -6.69 -6.21 -19.51
CA SER A 8 -7.57 -5.91 -20.65
C SER A 8 -9.05 -6.22 -20.37
N LYS A 9 -9.34 -6.89 -19.26
CA LYS A 9 -10.70 -7.20 -18.80
C LYS A 9 -11.19 -6.27 -17.70
N LEU A 10 -10.32 -5.41 -17.19
CA LEU A 10 -10.70 -4.39 -16.23
C LEU A 10 -11.26 -3.20 -16.98
N GLU A 11 -12.31 -2.62 -16.40
CA GLU A 11 -12.84 -1.36 -16.89
C GLU A 11 -11.81 -0.25 -16.60
N GLN A 12 -11.51 0.52 -17.64
CA GLN A 12 -10.63 1.67 -17.58
C GLN A 12 -11.48 2.90 -17.78
N VAL A 13 -11.35 3.88 -16.89
CA VAL A 13 -12.12 5.12 -16.96
C VAL A 13 -11.18 6.29 -16.83
N TRP A 14 -11.40 7.28 -17.69
CA TRP A 14 -10.75 8.59 -17.58
C TRP A 14 -11.48 9.42 -16.53
N ARG A 15 -10.74 9.87 -15.52
CA ARG A 15 -11.25 10.71 -14.44
C ARG A 15 -10.47 12.01 -14.40
N PRO A 16 -11.15 13.17 -14.22
CA PRO A 16 -10.44 14.39 -13.89
C PRO A 16 -9.74 14.20 -12.54
N VAL A 17 -8.66 14.92 -12.34
CA VAL A 17 -7.89 14.92 -11.09
C VAL A 17 -8.11 16.24 -10.35
N ASP A 18 -7.90 16.25 -9.03
CA ASP A 18 -7.93 17.51 -8.28
C ASP A 18 -6.91 18.51 -8.84
N GLY A 19 -7.34 19.75 -9.04
CA GLY A 19 -6.56 20.80 -9.69
C GLY A 19 -5.41 21.36 -8.85
N THR A 20 -5.27 20.93 -7.59
CA THR A 20 -4.19 21.39 -6.69
C THR A 20 -3.20 20.32 -6.28
N ASP A 21 -3.44 19.06 -6.64
CA ASP A 21 -2.62 17.92 -6.19
C ASP A 21 -1.77 17.34 -7.31
N LYS A 22 -0.76 16.55 -6.91
CA LYS A 22 0.05 15.73 -7.80
C LYS A 22 -0.38 14.28 -7.75
N TYR A 23 -0.37 13.65 -8.91
CA TYR A 23 -0.78 12.28 -9.12
C TYR A 23 0.34 11.46 -9.74
N TYR A 24 0.45 10.20 -9.32
CA TYR A 24 1.56 9.33 -9.72
C TYR A 24 1.05 8.03 -10.33
N LEU A 25 1.80 7.49 -11.29
CA LEU A 25 1.48 6.20 -11.88
C LEU A 25 1.53 5.09 -10.81
N GLY A 26 0.50 4.24 -10.77
CA GLY A 26 0.36 3.18 -9.77
C GLY A 26 -0.18 3.64 -8.41
N GLN A 27 -0.59 4.90 -8.29
CA GLN A 27 -1.22 5.43 -7.08
C GLN A 27 -2.64 4.90 -6.90
N LEU A 28 -3.01 4.58 -5.66
CA LEU A 28 -4.37 4.25 -5.27
C LEU A 28 -5.21 5.52 -5.16
N VAL A 29 -6.39 5.51 -5.78
CA VAL A 29 -7.31 6.64 -5.77
C VAL A 29 -8.68 6.24 -5.22
N LYS A 30 -9.39 7.25 -4.73
CA LYS A 30 -10.75 7.16 -4.23
C LYS A 30 -11.64 8.15 -4.96
N THR A 31 -12.94 7.90 -4.92
CA THR A 31 -13.94 8.87 -5.35
C THR A 31 -13.83 10.12 -4.48
N ALA A 32 -13.82 11.31 -5.09
CA ALA A 32 -13.90 12.55 -4.33
C ALA A 32 -15.23 12.60 -3.55
N ALA A 33 -15.15 12.94 -2.27
CA ALA A 33 -16.34 13.32 -1.51
C ALA A 33 -16.84 14.68 -2.02
N ASP A 34 -18.17 14.86 -2.10
CA ASP A 34 -18.77 16.10 -2.58
C ASP A 34 -18.17 17.33 -1.87
N GLY A 35 -17.60 18.25 -2.66
CA GLY A 35 -17.15 19.55 -2.20
C GLY A 35 -15.70 19.70 -1.72
N THR A 36 -14.84 18.67 -1.80
CA THR A 36 -13.45 18.79 -1.30
C THR A 36 -12.31 18.39 -2.26
N GLY A 37 -12.55 18.06 -3.53
CA GLY A 37 -11.45 17.67 -4.43
C GLY A 37 -11.74 17.68 -5.93
N GLY A 38 -12.64 18.56 -6.39
CA GLY A 38 -13.02 18.65 -7.80
C GLY A 38 -13.98 17.54 -8.28
N ASP A 39 -14.29 17.53 -9.58
CA ASP A 39 -15.29 16.65 -10.22
C ASP A 39 -14.77 15.21 -10.47
N GLY A 40 -13.78 14.75 -9.71
CA GLY A 40 -12.86 13.69 -10.13
C GLY A 40 -12.43 12.68 -9.07
N VAL A 41 -11.25 12.08 -9.31
CA VAL A 41 -10.57 11.22 -8.36
C VAL A 41 -9.62 12.02 -7.48
N VAL A 42 -9.47 11.60 -6.24
CA VAL A 42 -8.48 12.12 -5.30
C VAL A 42 -7.62 10.98 -4.76
N VAL A 43 -6.45 11.31 -4.24
CA VAL A 43 -5.54 10.32 -3.65
C VAL A 43 -6.21 9.59 -2.49
N ALA A 44 -6.12 8.25 -2.47
CA ALA A 44 -6.47 7.48 -1.30
C ALA A 44 -5.33 7.59 -0.29
N THR A 45 -5.65 8.11 0.90
CA THR A 45 -4.66 8.35 1.95
C THR A 45 -4.75 7.27 3.03
N THR A 46 -3.86 7.34 4.02
CA THR A 46 -3.91 6.52 5.24
C THR A 46 -5.34 6.37 5.76
N ALA A 47 -5.72 5.15 6.15
CA ALA A 47 -7.02 4.90 6.76
C ALA A 47 -7.20 5.72 8.05
N SER A 48 -8.45 6.03 8.40
CA SER A 48 -8.81 6.68 9.65
C SER A 48 -9.94 5.94 10.34
N GLY A 49 -9.70 5.48 11.57
CA GLY A 49 -10.58 4.58 12.29
C GLY A 49 -10.52 3.14 11.80
N ALA A 50 -11.18 2.26 12.56
CA ALA A 50 -11.18 0.84 12.29
C ALA A 50 -11.83 0.54 10.94
N ALA A 51 -11.15 -0.20 10.08
CA ALA A 51 -11.57 -0.45 8.70
C ALA A 51 -11.77 0.83 7.86
N ASP A 52 -11.27 2.01 8.27
CA ASP A 52 -11.49 3.31 7.65
C ASP A 52 -12.89 3.92 7.91
N THR A 53 -13.46 3.73 9.10
CA THR A 53 -14.81 4.24 9.44
C THR A 53 -14.92 5.75 9.59
N SER A 54 -13.81 6.47 9.75
CA SER A 54 -13.82 7.92 9.98
C SER A 54 -13.69 8.71 8.67
N ASN A 55 -12.74 8.34 7.79
CA ASN A 55 -12.63 8.97 6.47
C ASN A 55 -13.61 8.38 5.46
N LYS A 56 -13.96 7.10 5.62
CA LYS A 56 -14.92 6.38 4.78
C LYS A 56 -14.58 6.47 3.30
N GLN A 57 -13.30 6.29 2.99
CA GLN A 57 -12.77 6.39 1.64
C GLN A 57 -13.37 5.27 0.78
N ILE A 58 -14.03 5.67 -0.31
CA ILE A 58 -14.55 4.75 -1.32
C ILE A 58 -13.47 4.55 -2.36
N ILE A 59 -12.78 3.41 -2.26
CA ILE A 59 -11.67 3.09 -3.15
C ILE A 59 -12.21 2.87 -4.56
N GLU A 60 -11.63 3.56 -5.53
CA GLU A 60 -12.09 3.49 -6.92
C GLU A 60 -11.14 2.65 -7.78
N GLY A 61 -9.83 2.85 -7.63
CA GLY A 61 -8.88 2.22 -8.54
C GLY A 61 -7.43 2.55 -8.34
N VAL A 62 -6.64 2.14 -9.33
CA VAL A 62 -5.20 2.43 -9.43
C VAL A 62 -4.93 3.17 -10.73
N ILE A 63 -4.17 4.25 -10.67
CA ILE A 63 -3.79 5.03 -11.86
C ILE A 63 -2.88 4.20 -12.78
N ASN A 64 -3.24 4.13 -14.06
CA ASN A 64 -2.50 3.43 -15.11
C ASN A 64 -1.96 4.35 -16.21
N GLY A 65 -2.41 5.59 -16.26
CA GLY A 65 -1.97 6.52 -17.28
C GLY A 65 -2.46 7.93 -17.03
N PHE A 66 -1.92 8.86 -17.80
CA PHE A 66 -2.28 10.26 -17.78
C PHE A 66 -2.50 10.77 -19.20
N ASN A 67 -3.27 11.84 -19.31
CA ASN A 67 -3.66 12.44 -20.57
C ASN A 67 -2.66 13.52 -21.07
N ASP A 68 -1.47 13.62 -20.45
CA ASP A 68 -0.41 14.56 -20.85
C ASP A 68 0.42 14.02 -22.03
N VAL A 69 0.37 14.73 -23.17
CA VAL A 69 1.08 14.34 -24.41
C VAL A 69 2.57 14.23 -24.18
N THR A 70 3.12 15.03 -23.27
CA THR A 70 4.54 14.97 -22.90
C THR A 70 4.64 14.49 -21.47
N PRO A 71 4.84 13.18 -21.24
CA PRO A 71 4.91 12.62 -19.89
C PRO A 71 5.95 13.35 -19.04
N THR A 72 5.53 13.81 -17.88
CA THR A 72 6.41 14.30 -16.81
C THR A 72 6.72 13.14 -15.88
N TYR A 73 7.93 13.10 -15.34
CA TYR A 73 8.37 12.05 -14.43
C TYR A 73 8.85 12.69 -13.14
N GLU A 74 8.38 12.15 -12.03
CA GLU A 74 8.84 12.53 -10.70
C GLU A 74 10.30 12.09 -10.53
N ASP A 75 11.14 13.01 -10.08
CA ASP A 75 12.59 12.82 -9.93
C ASP A 75 13.02 12.53 -8.48
N GLY A 76 12.04 12.36 -7.59
CA GLY A 76 12.18 12.14 -6.16
C GLY A 76 12.15 13.41 -5.33
N SER A 77 11.80 14.55 -5.92
CA SER A 77 11.69 15.85 -5.25
C SER A 77 10.50 15.95 -4.30
N ASP A 78 9.35 15.35 -4.65
CA ASP A 78 8.13 15.32 -3.85
C ASP A 78 7.99 13.98 -3.12
N VAL A 79 8.25 12.86 -3.80
CA VAL A 79 8.23 11.53 -3.19
C VAL A 79 9.62 10.92 -3.24
N THR A 80 10.38 11.09 -2.15
CA THR A 80 11.76 10.62 -2.06
C THR A 80 11.88 9.14 -2.44
N GLY A 81 12.68 8.85 -3.46
CA GLY A 81 12.97 7.50 -3.93
C GLY A 81 11.96 6.93 -4.94
N PHE A 82 10.87 7.65 -5.25
CA PHE A 82 9.99 7.32 -6.35
C PHE A 82 10.54 7.88 -7.66
N ASN A 83 10.40 7.10 -8.74
CA ASN A 83 10.71 7.52 -10.10
C ASN A 83 9.69 6.89 -11.03
N GLY A 84 8.68 7.68 -11.38
CA GLY A 84 7.53 7.25 -12.16
C GLY A 84 6.86 8.43 -12.83
N GLN A 85 5.97 8.15 -13.77
CA GLN A 85 5.23 9.21 -14.44
C GLN A 85 4.35 9.94 -13.41
N GLU A 86 4.29 11.26 -13.52
CA GLU A 86 3.44 12.12 -12.70
C GLU A 86 2.55 13.02 -13.56
N LEU A 87 1.50 13.54 -12.92
CA LEU A 87 0.62 14.58 -13.45
C LEU A 87 0.25 15.54 -12.33
N GLU A 88 0.49 16.83 -12.54
CA GLU A 88 0.02 17.88 -11.65
C GLU A 88 -1.37 18.35 -12.08
N GLY A 89 -2.29 18.51 -11.15
CA GLY A 89 -3.56 19.19 -11.37
C GLY A 89 -3.40 20.65 -11.76
N VAL A 90 -4.42 21.23 -12.40
CA VAL A 90 -4.45 22.66 -12.72
C VAL A 90 -5.84 23.24 -12.50
N VAL A 91 -5.93 24.44 -11.94
CA VAL A 91 -7.20 25.16 -11.71
C VAL A 91 -7.37 26.41 -12.58
N THR A 92 -6.28 27.02 -13.07
CA THR A 92 -6.38 28.27 -13.82
C THR A 92 -6.54 28.02 -15.32
N GLN A 93 -7.34 28.86 -15.98
CA GLN A 93 -7.50 28.82 -17.43
C GLN A 93 -6.16 28.96 -18.17
N THR A 94 -5.23 29.74 -17.62
CA THR A 94 -3.90 29.93 -18.21
C THR A 94 -3.12 28.62 -18.22
N ASP A 95 -3.09 27.89 -17.10
CA ASP A 95 -2.32 26.66 -16.95
C ASP A 95 -2.94 25.50 -17.76
N ILE A 96 -4.28 25.42 -17.75
CA ILE A 96 -5.07 24.50 -18.58
C ILE A 96 -4.73 24.66 -20.06
N ASN A 97 -4.63 25.90 -20.56
CA ASN A 97 -4.33 26.19 -21.97
C ASN A 97 -2.84 26.09 -22.31
N ALA A 98 -1.95 26.13 -21.32
CA ALA A 98 -0.50 26.07 -21.53
C ALA A 98 0.00 24.64 -21.80
N ARG A 99 -0.78 23.64 -21.40
CA ARG A 99 -0.42 22.22 -21.48
C ARG A 99 -1.07 21.55 -22.69
N ASN A 100 -0.46 20.44 -23.15
CA ASN A 100 -0.89 19.72 -24.36
C ASN A 100 -1.46 18.36 -23.97
N TRP A 101 -2.77 18.18 -24.19
CA TRP A 101 -3.53 17.06 -23.65
C TRP A 101 -4.06 16.15 -24.76
N PHE A 102 -4.04 14.83 -24.55
CA PHE A 102 -4.62 13.83 -25.45
C PHE A 102 -5.64 12.96 -24.72
N GLY A 103 -6.64 12.45 -25.44
CA GLY A 103 -7.58 11.48 -24.88
C GLY A 103 -8.82 12.11 -24.25
N GLN A 104 -9.96 11.43 -24.44
CA GLN A 104 -11.29 11.68 -23.89
C GLN A 104 -12.09 10.39 -24.01
N GLU A 105 -12.79 9.96 -22.95
CA GLU A 105 -13.95 9.04 -23.03
C GLU A 105 -14.93 9.35 -21.88
N GLY A 106 -16.22 9.05 -22.06
CA GLY A 106 -17.25 9.21 -21.01
C GLY A 106 -18.02 10.54 -21.02
N MET A 107 -18.22 11.14 -19.84
CA MET A 107 -19.06 12.34 -19.63
C MET A 107 -18.42 13.65 -20.16
N TRP A 108 -17.10 13.66 -20.35
CA TRP A 108 -16.34 14.85 -20.72
C TRP A 108 -16.19 14.97 -22.24
N SER A 109 -16.28 16.20 -22.74
CA SER A 109 -16.32 16.46 -24.19
C SER A 109 -14.97 16.24 -24.85
N LYS A 110 -15.02 15.79 -26.10
CA LYS A 110 -13.86 15.68 -26.98
C LYS A 110 -13.13 17.02 -27.12
N GLY A 111 -12.00 17.20 -26.44
CA GLY A 111 -11.12 18.37 -26.53
C GLY A 111 -11.11 19.24 -25.28
N ASP A 112 -11.73 18.79 -24.18
CA ASP A 112 -11.62 19.45 -22.88
C ASP A 112 -10.16 19.44 -22.40
N PRO A 113 -9.53 20.61 -22.17
CA PRO A 113 -8.12 20.72 -21.77
C PRO A 113 -7.86 20.41 -20.28
N SER A 114 -8.71 19.59 -19.65
CA SER A 114 -8.60 19.26 -18.23
C SER A 114 -7.58 18.14 -17.98
N PRO A 115 -6.81 18.18 -16.87
CA PRO A 115 -5.91 17.09 -16.49
C PRO A 115 -6.72 15.85 -16.09
N MET A 116 -6.37 14.69 -16.64
CA MET A 116 -7.07 13.43 -16.40
C MET A 116 -6.12 12.27 -16.16
N ALA A 117 -6.53 11.39 -15.25
CA ALA A 117 -5.92 10.11 -15.01
C ALA A 117 -6.78 8.99 -15.61
N GLU A 118 -6.13 8.03 -16.26
CA GLU A 118 -6.73 6.74 -16.60
C GLU A 118 -6.63 5.83 -15.39
N VAL A 119 -7.77 5.37 -14.89
CA VAL A 119 -7.87 4.56 -13.68
C VAL A 119 -8.33 3.16 -14.05
N PHE A 120 -7.57 2.15 -13.63
CA PHE A 120 -8.09 0.78 -13.57
C PHE A 120 -9.08 0.70 -12.42
N LEU A 121 -10.36 0.53 -12.73
CA LEU A 121 -11.37 0.29 -11.71
C LEU A 121 -11.08 -1.03 -11.02
N ILE A 122 -11.08 -1.00 -9.69
CA ILE A 122 -10.89 -2.19 -8.86
C ILE A 122 -12.15 -2.46 -8.05
N ASP A 123 -12.35 -3.73 -7.74
CA ASP A 123 -13.44 -4.20 -6.89
C ASP A 123 -12.92 -5.14 -5.79
N SER A 124 -13.84 -5.68 -5.00
CA SER A 124 -13.51 -6.64 -3.94
C SER A 124 -12.96 -7.99 -4.44
N ALA A 125 -12.96 -8.24 -5.74
CA ALA A 125 -12.38 -9.43 -6.37
C ALA A 125 -11.00 -9.16 -7.00
N THR A 126 -10.66 -7.89 -7.19
CA THR A 126 -9.43 -7.46 -7.87
C THR A 126 -8.22 -7.61 -6.95
N TRP A 127 -7.18 -8.29 -7.46
CA TRP A 127 -5.93 -8.48 -6.74
C TRP A 127 -4.97 -7.35 -7.06
N ILE A 128 -4.34 -6.79 -6.04
CA ILE A 128 -3.36 -5.72 -6.15
C ILE A 128 -2.06 -6.21 -5.54
N LYS A 129 -0.95 -5.96 -6.23
CA LYS A 129 0.39 -6.13 -5.70
C LYS A 129 0.93 -4.76 -5.29
N ALA A 130 1.38 -4.66 -4.05
CA ALA A 130 2.02 -3.46 -3.54
C ALA A 130 3.34 -3.81 -2.88
N SER A 131 4.31 -2.91 -3.02
CA SER A 131 5.56 -2.97 -2.28
C SER A 131 5.32 -2.66 -0.81
N LEU A 132 6.15 -3.24 0.05
CA LEU A 132 6.14 -3.00 1.49
C LEU A 132 7.34 -2.13 1.84
N PHE A 133 7.10 -0.92 2.31
CA PHE A 133 8.14 0.01 2.73
C PHE A 133 7.84 0.58 4.12
N ALA A 134 8.89 1.03 4.79
CA ALA A 134 8.82 1.71 6.09
C ALA A 134 9.20 3.17 5.91
N THR A 135 8.45 4.11 6.49
CA THR A 135 8.74 5.55 6.58
C THR A 135 8.73 6.33 5.26
N SER A 136 9.29 5.78 4.17
CA SER A 136 9.31 6.41 2.86
C SER A 136 9.39 5.38 1.73
N PHE A 137 9.06 5.81 0.52
CA PHE A 137 9.15 4.96 -0.67
C PHE A 137 10.57 4.41 -0.87
N GLY A 138 10.69 3.10 -1.07
CA GLY A 138 11.96 2.41 -1.29
C GLY A 138 12.73 2.01 -0.02
N THR A 139 12.31 2.45 1.16
CA THR A 139 12.95 2.07 2.42
C THR A 139 12.43 0.72 2.91
N ALA A 140 13.33 -0.27 2.98
CA ALA A 140 12.97 -1.63 3.39
C ALA A 140 12.56 -1.68 4.88
N PRO A 141 11.67 -2.61 5.28
CA PRO A 141 11.42 -2.93 6.68
C PRO A 141 12.72 -3.27 7.43
N ALA A 142 12.77 -2.97 8.72
CA ALA A 142 13.94 -3.17 9.56
C ALA A 142 14.42 -4.62 9.55
N LEU A 143 15.74 -4.76 9.40
CA LEU A 143 16.42 -6.01 9.61
C LEU A 143 16.52 -6.28 11.11
N LEU A 144 15.82 -7.31 11.58
CA LEU A 144 15.83 -7.74 12.96
C LEU A 144 16.95 -8.77 13.15
N THR A 145 17.74 -8.63 14.20
CA THR A 145 18.83 -9.56 14.52
C THR A 145 18.56 -10.21 15.87
N SER A 146 18.56 -11.55 15.91
CA SER A 146 18.41 -12.31 17.15
C SER A 146 19.53 -11.98 18.13
N THR A 147 19.16 -11.56 19.34
CA THR A 147 20.10 -11.20 20.41
C THR A 147 20.27 -12.32 21.43
N ALA A 148 19.36 -13.30 21.46
CA ALA A 148 19.40 -14.41 22.39
C ALA A 148 18.90 -15.71 21.74
N GLY A 149 19.51 -16.82 22.14
CA GLY A 149 19.05 -18.14 21.75
C GLY A 149 17.75 -18.52 22.43
N ASN A 150 16.86 -19.18 21.70
CA ASN A 150 15.65 -19.79 22.24
C ASN A 150 15.80 -21.32 22.21
N ALA A 151 15.28 -22.06 23.20
CA ALA A 151 15.36 -23.53 23.24
C ALA A 151 14.12 -24.24 22.65
N ASN A 152 12.98 -23.57 22.49
CA ASN A 152 11.72 -24.21 22.10
C ASN A 152 11.25 -23.89 20.65
N GLY A 153 11.95 -22.98 19.96
CA GLY A 153 11.60 -22.55 18.61
C GLY A 153 10.26 -21.80 18.47
N LEU A 154 9.65 -21.34 19.57
CA LEU A 154 8.36 -20.61 19.65
C LEU A 154 8.49 -19.10 19.87
N THR A 155 9.72 -18.60 19.97
CA THR A 155 10.01 -17.19 20.22
C THR A 155 11.37 -16.78 19.67
N VAL A 156 11.54 -15.49 19.42
CA VAL A 156 12.86 -14.89 19.19
C VAL A 156 12.92 -13.52 19.84
N THR A 157 14.04 -13.20 20.47
CA THR A 157 14.34 -11.84 20.94
C THR A 157 15.24 -11.15 19.93
N THR A 158 14.85 -9.97 19.45
CA THR A 158 15.57 -9.15 18.46
C THR A 158 15.73 -7.70 18.93
N ASN A 159 16.38 -6.85 18.11
CA ASN A 159 16.14 -5.41 18.19
C ASN A 159 14.68 -5.06 17.87
N ALA A 160 14.30 -3.80 18.14
CA ALA A 160 12.96 -3.30 17.89
C ALA A 160 12.58 -3.40 16.40
N CYS A 161 11.36 -3.85 16.11
CA CYS A 161 10.73 -3.72 14.79
C CYS A 161 10.11 -2.33 14.57
N ASP A 162 9.69 -2.05 13.34
CA ASP A 162 9.26 -0.71 12.91
C ASP A 162 7.89 -0.27 13.43
N PHE A 163 7.04 -1.23 13.81
CA PHE A 163 5.69 -0.97 14.31
C PHE A 163 5.54 -1.50 15.75
N THR A 164 4.44 -1.13 16.42
CA THR A 164 4.05 -1.65 17.74
C THR A 164 3.10 -2.84 17.57
N PRO A 165 3.52 -4.08 17.86
CA PRO A 165 2.64 -5.22 17.73
C PRO A 165 1.45 -5.16 18.69
N VAL A 166 0.34 -5.75 18.28
CA VAL A 166 -0.87 -5.97 19.07
C VAL A 166 -1.13 -7.46 19.21
N THR A 167 -1.60 -7.91 20.37
CA THR A 167 -1.71 -9.34 20.74
C THR A 167 -2.54 -10.19 19.77
N ASP A 168 -3.66 -9.65 19.25
CA ASP A 168 -4.47 -10.34 18.23
C ASP A 168 -4.05 -9.98 16.80
N GLY A 169 -2.99 -9.19 16.69
CA GLY A 169 -2.51 -8.64 15.45
C GLY A 169 -1.82 -9.73 14.67
N ARG A 170 -2.56 -10.34 13.77
CA ARG A 170 -2.28 -10.56 12.35
C ARG A 170 -0.93 -10.08 11.77
N GLN A 171 0.21 -10.30 12.43
CA GLN A 171 1.52 -9.91 11.94
C GLN A 171 2.35 -11.13 11.58
N THR A 172 3.31 -10.96 10.68
CA THR A 172 4.14 -12.05 10.18
C THR A 172 5.61 -11.73 10.39
N ILE A 173 6.36 -12.71 10.88
CA ILE A 173 7.82 -12.71 10.93
C ILE A 173 8.37 -13.73 9.93
N TYR A 174 9.46 -13.37 9.26
CA TYR A 174 10.19 -14.22 8.33
C TYR A 174 11.66 -14.31 8.70
N ALA A 175 12.20 -15.52 8.78
CA ALA A 175 13.61 -15.77 9.01
C ALA A 175 14.41 -15.68 7.69
N ARG A 176 15.30 -14.69 7.58
CA ARG A 176 16.14 -14.45 6.40
C ARG A 176 17.39 -15.32 6.38
N THR A 177 18.01 -15.53 7.53
CA THR A 177 19.26 -16.29 7.65
C THR A 177 19.18 -17.34 8.76
N GLY A 178 20.24 -18.13 8.88
CA GLY A 178 20.37 -19.10 9.98
C GLY A 178 19.70 -20.44 9.74
N ALA A 179 19.60 -21.24 10.80
CA ALA A 179 19.02 -22.58 10.76
C ALA A 179 17.51 -22.55 10.47
N ASN A 180 16.86 -21.42 10.74
CA ASN A 180 15.45 -21.21 10.48
C ASN A 180 15.14 -20.48 9.16
N ALA A 181 16.15 -20.18 8.34
CA ALA A 181 15.98 -19.46 7.08
C ALA A 181 14.81 -20.00 6.24
N THR A 182 14.10 -19.10 5.57
CA THR A 182 12.93 -19.37 4.70
C THR A 182 11.60 -19.67 5.41
N GLN A 183 11.58 -19.63 6.74
CA GLN A 183 10.36 -19.92 7.51
C GLN A 183 9.60 -18.64 7.86
N TYR A 184 8.28 -18.70 7.68
CA TYR A 184 7.32 -17.68 8.11
C TYR A 184 6.60 -18.13 9.38
N ARG A 185 6.30 -17.19 10.28
CA ARG A 185 5.39 -17.41 11.42
C ARG A 185 4.47 -16.21 11.58
N VAL A 186 3.23 -16.50 11.97
CA VAL A 186 2.30 -15.47 12.44
C VAL A 186 2.59 -15.25 13.91
N THR A 187 2.80 -14.01 14.29
CA THR A 187 3.10 -13.63 15.68
C THR A 187 1.84 -13.19 16.40
N ASP A 188 1.80 -13.42 17.71
CA ASP A 188 0.67 -13.13 18.61
C ASP A 188 1.08 -12.32 19.85
N ASP A 189 2.27 -11.71 19.82
CA ASP A 189 2.78 -10.85 20.87
C ASP A 189 2.36 -9.38 20.71
N ASN A 190 2.68 -8.59 21.73
CA ASN A 190 2.56 -7.14 21.77
C ASN A 190 3.91 -6.44 21.98
N SER A 191 5.01 -7.06 21.54
CA SER A 191 6.37 -6.63 21.86
C SER A 191 7.19 -6.32 20.62
N THR A 192 7.80 -5.14 20.60
CA THR A 192 8.68 -4.73 19.50
C THR A 192 9.99 -5.53 19.44
N THR A 193 10.37 -6.21 20.53
CA THR A 193 11.67 -6.90 20.66
C THR A 193 11.56 -8.39 20.92
N VAL A 194 10.41 -8.90 21.36
CA VAL A 194 10.22 -10.32 21.68
C VAL A 194 9.03 -10.83 20.88
N ALA A 195 9.29 -11.55 19.80
CA ALA A 195 8.25 -12.16 19.01
C ALA A 195 7.89 -13.55 19.56
N THR A 196 6.59 -13.87 19.64
CA THR A 196 6.09 -15.21 19.99
C THR A 196 5.19 -15.76 18.89
N TRP A 197 5.04 -17.09 18.83
CA TRP A 197 4.12 -17.77 17.92
C TRP A 197 3.80 -19.19 18.40
N ASP A 198 2.68 -19.73 17.92
CA ASP A 198 2.15 -21.02 18.40
C ASP A 198 2.87 -22.28 17.87
N ARG A 199 3.48 -22.19 16.68
CA ARG A 199 4.07 -23.37 16.00
C ARG A 199 5.57 -23.25 15.88
N ALA A 200 6.31 -24.19 16.49
CA ALA A 200 7.77 -24.10 16.53
C ALA A 200 8.39 -24.02 15.13
N MET A 201 9.42 -23.19 14.97
CA MET A 201 10.30 -23.24 13.79
C MET A 201 11.10 -24.55 13.76
N ARG A 202 11.55 -24.96 12.57
CA ARG A 202 12.20 -26.27 12.36
C ARG A 202 13.43 -26.48 13.24
N ALA A 203 14.24 -25.45 13.45
CA ALA A 203 15.36 -25.51 14.37
C ALA A 203 14.92 -24.98 15.74
N THR A 204 15.15 -25.79 16.77
CA THR A 204 14.79 -25.48 18.17
C THR A 204 15.55 -24.29 18.73
N THR A 205 16.69 -23.94 18.12
CA THR A 205 17.54 -22.81 18.48
C THR A 205 17.64 -21.81 17.34
N ALA A 206 17.02 -20.63 17.54
CA ALA A 206 17.46 -19.43 16.84
C ALA A 206 18.85 -19.10 17.36
N ALA A 207 19.90 -19.21 16.54
CA ALA A 207 21.22 -18.80 16.98
C ALA A 207 21.28 -17.27 17.12
N THR A 208 22.05 -16.76 18.08
CA THR A 208 22.36 -15.32 18.15
C THR A 208 22.97 -14.87 16.82
N GLY A 209 22.47 -13.77 16.26
CA GLY A 209 22.90 -13.24 14.96
C GLY A 209 22.07 -13.71 13.75
N GLU A 210 21.11 -14.62 13.93
CA GLU A 210 20.12 -14.91 12.88
C GLU A 210 19.28 -13.66 12.59
N THR A 211 18.97 -13.45 11.31
CA THR A 211 18.25 -12.26 10.86
C THR A 211 16.83 -12.57 10.45
N TYR A 212 15.94 -11.64 10.75
CA TYR A 212 14.51 -11.72 10.52
C TYR A 212 14.00 -10.39 9.96
N VAL A 213 12.77 -10.42 9.47
CA VAL A 213 11.98 -9.25 9.13
C VAL A 213 10.56 -9.50 9.61
N ARG A 214 9.90 -8.45 10.11
CA ARG A 214 8.54 -8.54 10.65
C ARG A 214 7.70 -7.41 10.06
N VAL A 215 6.47 -7.72 9.67
CA VAL A 215 5.52 -6.75 9.11
C VAL A 215 4.14 -6.92 9.75
N PRO A 216 3.32 -5.86 9.85
CA PRO A 216 2.01 -5.89 10.50
C PRO A 216 0.91 -6.51 9.62
N LEU A 217 1.24 -7.56 8.88
CA LEU A 217 0.36 -8.24 7.94
C LEU A 217 0.41 -9.76 8.11
N GLN A 218 -0.70 -10.45 7.86
CA GLN A 218 -0.75 -11.91 7.76
C GLN A 218 -1.41 -12.35 6.47
N GLN A 219 -1.15 -13.59 6.06
CA GLN A 219 -1.92 -14.23 5.00
C GLN A 219 -3.36 -14.50 5.46
N GLY A 220 -4.33 -14.29 4.57
CA GLY A 220 -5.76 -14.32 4.89
C GLY A 220 -6.28 -12.93 5.25
N TRP A 221 -7.30 -12.85 6.10
CA TRP A 221 -7.82 -11.56 6.54
C TRP A 221 -6.76 -10.83 7.37
N SER A 222 -6.43 -9.62 6.95
CA SER A 222 -5.42 -8.77 7.59
C SER A 222 -5.91 -7.34 7.73
N PHE A 223 -5.21 -6.59 8.56
CA PHE A 223 -5.31 -5.14 8.62
C PHE A 223 -4.09 -4.57 7.91
N MET A 224 -4.28 -3.45 7.21
CA MET A 224 -3.24 -2.85 6.39
C MET A 224 -3.44 -1.35 6.40
N ASN A 225 -2.36 -0.58 6.42
CA ASN A 225 -2.41 0.83 6.09
C ASN A 225 -1.59 1.08 4.82
N ILE A 226 -1.83 2.22 4.18
CA ILE A 226 -1.10 2.70 3.01
C ILE A 226 -0.48 4.05 3.34
N ASP A 227 0.54 4.43 2.60
CA ASP A 227 1.16 5.75 2.74
C ASP A 227 0.19 6.88 2.39
N THR A 228 0.57 8.11 2.76
CA THR A 228 -0.21 9.32 2.47
C THR A 228 -0.45 9.53 0.98
N GLU A 229 0.49 9.09 0.14
CA GLU A 229 0.43 9.20 -1.30
C GLU A 229 -0.22 7.97 -1.95
N GLY A 230 -0.58 6.91 -1.22
CA GLY A 230 -1.26 5.73 -1.76
C GLY A 230 -0.43 4.93 -2.78
N LEU A 231 0.89 4.97 -2.70
CA LEU A 231 1.82 4.30 -3.60
C LEU A 231 2.27 2.92 -3.12
N TYR A 232 2.34 2.71 -1.80
CA TYR A 232 2.84 1.50 -1.17
C TYR A 232 2.07 1.16 0.12
N VAL A 233 2.37 -0.01 0.68
CA VAL A 233 1.81 -0.44 1.97
C VAL A 233 2.79 -0.13 3.07
N GLU A 234 2.34 0.65 4.04
CA GLU A 234 3.16 1.14 5.15
C GLU A 234 3.30 0.07 6.23
N VAL A 235 4.55 -0.28 6.57
CA VAL A 235 4.84 -1.38 7.52
C VAL A 235 5.32 -0.91 8.89
N ASP A 236 5.64 0.37 9.03
CA ASP A 236 6.01 1.01 10.30
C ASP A 236 4.81 1.62 11.03
N ASP A 237 3.67 1.78 10.35
CA ASP A 237 2.43 2.09 11.04
C ASP A 237 1.82 0.84 11.72
N THR A 238 1.19 1.07 12.87
CA THR A 238 0.52 0.04 13.65
C THR A 238 -0.98 0.05 13.32
N PRO A 239 -1.50 -0.96 12.59
CA PRO A 239 -2.90 -0.99 12.17
C PRO A 239 -3.83 -1.46 13.31
N ALA A 240 -3.69 -0.86 14.50
CA ALA A 240 -4.52 -1.14 15.68
C ALA A 240 -5.81 -0.31 15.67
N THR A 241 -5.69 0.98 15.33
CA THR A 241 -6.79 1.94 15.37
C THR A 241 -7.23 2.36 13.97
N ASN A 242 -6.27 2.55 13.07
CA ASN A 242 -6.46 3.09 11.73
C ASN A 242 -5.99 2.03 10.73
N TYR A 243 -6.90 1.50 9.92
CA TYR A 243 -6.54 0.47 8.95
C TYR A 243 -7.62 0.25 7.90
N PHE A 244 -7.22 -0.23 6.73
CA PHE A 244 -8.09 -0.92 5.78
C PHE A 244 -8.20 -2.40 6.13
N LEU A 245 -9.41 -2.95 6.01
CA LEU A 245 -9.64 -4.39 6.04
C LEU A 245 -9.33 -5.00 4.66
N VAL A 246 -8.38 -5.94 4.61
CA VAL A 246 -7.94 -6.58 3.36
C VAL A 246 -7.86 -8.09 3.50
N TYR A 247 -7.89 -8.78 2.36
CA TYR A 247 -7.54 -10.19 2.30
C TYR A 247 -6.21 -10.35 1.55
N VAL A 248 -5.20 -10.89 2.22
CA VAL A 248 -3.86 -11.13 1.70
C VAL A 248 -3.75 -12.55 1.15
N ARG A 249 -3.40 -12.67 -0.12
CA ARG A 249 -3.12 -13.97 -0.77
C ARG A 249 -1.67 -14.37 -0.64
N GLU A 250 -0.77 -13.43 -0.84
CA GLU A 250 0.67 -13.67 -0.86
C GLU A 250 1.39 -12.57 -0.09
N LEU A 251 2.38 -12.97 0.67
CA LEU A 251 3.28 -12.08 1.39
C LEU A 251 4.71 -12.58 1.15
N ASN A 252 5.57 -11.72 0.61
CA ASN A 252 6.95 -12.07 0.30
C ASN A 252 7.89 -11.10 1.03
N LEU A 253 8.67 -11.65 1.97
CA LEU A 253 9.58 -10.88 2.83
C LEU A 253 11.05 -11.28 2.62
N LYS A 254 11.35 -11.99 1.52
CA LYS A 254 12.61 -12.72 1.34
C LYS A 254 13.83 -11.83 1.16
N GLU A 255 13.68 -10.73 0.43
CA GLU A 255 14.79 -9.86 0.02
C GLU A 255 14.49 -8.41 0.44
N ALA A 256 15.51 -7.74 0.97
CA ALA A 256 15.41 -6.35 1.41
C ALA A 256 15.15 -5.40 0.24
N GLY A 257 14.16 -4.51 0.39
CA GLY A 257 13.75 -3.53 -0.61
C GLY A 257 12.93 -4.12 -1.76
N LYS A 258 12.55 -5.40 -1.69
CA LYS A 258 11.73 -6.10 -2.69
C LYS A 258 10.57 -6.85 -2.05
N GLU A 259 10.28 -6.54 -0.79
CA GLU A 259 9.16 -7.09 -0.07
C GLU A 259 7.86 -6.61 -0.71
N PHE A 260 6.89 -7.51 -0.85
CA PHE A 260 5.60 -7.18 -1.43
C PHE A 260 4.48 -7.99 -0.79
N VAL A 261 3.28 -7.46 -0.94
CA VAL A 261 2.02 -8.10 -0.58
C VAL A 261 1.11 -8.15 -1.79
N VAL A 262 0.39 -9.25 -1.96
CA VAL A 262 -0.73 -9.36 -2.90
C VAL A 262 -2.02 -9.47 -2.12
N PHE A 263 -2.90 -8.49 -2.28
CA PHE A 263 -4.11 -8.37 -1.48
C PHE A 263 -5.30 -7.92 -2.33
N ARG A 264 -6.48 -7.92 -1.71
CA ARG A 264 -7.69 -7.26 -2.21
C ARG A 264 -8.41 -6.58 -1.06
N PHE A 265 -9.09 -5.49 -1.34
CA PHE A 265 -9.90 -4.80 -0.34
C PHE A 265 -11.15 -5.60 0.03
N ALA A 266 -11.57 -5.52 1.29
CA ALA A 266 -12.88 -6.02 1.70
C ALA A 266 -14.01 -5.26 0.95
N PRO A 267 -15.17 -5.90 0.67
CA PRO A 267 -16.27 -5.26 -0.05
C PRO A 267 -16.75 -3.93 0.53
N LEU A 268 -16.64 -3.76 1.85
CA LEU A 268 -17.05 -2.55 2.56
C LEU A 268 -16.31 -1.27 2.13
N HIS A 269 -15.16 -1.37 1.46
CA HIS A 269 -14.40 -0.21 0.97
C HIS A 269 -14.88 0.30 -0.39
N PHE A 270 -15.90 -0.34 -0.96
CA PHE A 270 -16.52 0.01 -2.23
C PHE A 270 -18.00 0.42 -2.06
N ASP A 271 -18.49 0.48 -0.82
CA ASP A 271 -19.90 0.74 -0.52
C ASP A 271 -20.10 2.19 -0.09
N GLU A 272 -20.70 3.00 -0.98
CA GLU A 272 -21.05 4.40 -0.68
C GLU A 272 -22.02 4.54 0.49
N LEU A 273 -22.86 3.53 0.79
CA LEU A 273 -23.78 3.59 1.93
C LEU A 273 -23.08 3.47 3.28
N ARG A 274 -21.78 3.22 3.27
CA ARG A 274 -20.92 3.29 4.44
C ARG A 274 -20.60 4.73 4.84
N ALA A 275 -20.56 5.65 3.86
CA ALA A 275 -20.24 7.08 3.98
C ALA A 275 -21.12 7.82 4.99
#